data_AF-A0A1I3V8J4-F1
#
_entry.id   AF-A0A1I3V8J4-F1
#
_cell.length_a   1.000
_cell.length_b   1.000
_cell.length_c   1.000
_cell.angle_alpha   90.00
_cell.angle_beta   90.00
_cell.angle_gamma   90.00
#
_symmetry.space_group_name_H-M   'P 1'
#
loop_
_entity.id
_entity.type
_entity.pdbx_description
1 polymer ?
#
loop_
_entity_poly.entity_id
_entity_poly.type
_entity_poly.pdbx_seq_one_letter_code
_entity_poly.pdbx_strand_id
1 'polypeptide(L)' 'MAEKYLIYYQAKSGVVKKVPVMASHREKAREDHLKNNPQSKIMHVRLL' A
#
# COMPACT_ATOMS: atom_id res chain seq x y z
N MET A 1 18.03 -2.86 -3.15
CA MET A 1 17.68 -1.47 -2.80
C MET A 1 16.20 -1.44 -2.45
N ALA A 2 15.83 -0.83 -1.32
CA ALA A 2 14.42 -0.64 -0.98
C ALA A 2 13.93 0.66 -1.61
N GLU A 3 12.88 0.57 -2.40
CA GLU A 3 12.24 1.68 -3.06
C GLU A 3 11.04 2.17 -2.24
N LYS A 4 10.67 3.44 -2.40
CA LYS A 4 9.53 4.03 -1.70
C LYS A 4 8.30 3.91 -2.59
N TYR A 5 7.29 3.18 -2.14
CA TYR A 5 6.01 3.03 -2.83
C TYR A 5 4.93 3.83 -2.09
N LEU A 6 4.07 4.51 -2.83
CA LEU A 6 2.86 5.14 -2.32
C LEU A 6 1.65 4.26 -2.64
N ILE A 7 1.04 3.70 -1.60
CA ILE A 7 -0.11 2.82 -1.71
C ILE A 7 -1.37 3.62 -1.44
N TYR A 8 -2.26 3.65 -2.41
CA TYR A 8 -3.61 4.17 -2.29
C TYR A 8 -4.54 3.01 -1.97
N TYR A 9 -5.26 3.12 -0.86
CA TYR A 9 -6.14 2.06 -0.38
C TYR A 9 -7.47 2.66 0.11
N GLN A 10 -8.52 1.86 0.00
CA GLN A 10 -9.81 2.17 0.58
C GLN A 10 -9.89 1.47 1.95
N ALA A 11 -10.06 2.27 3.00
CA ALA A 11 -10.32 1.76 4.33
C ALA A 11 -11.74 1.18 4.41
N LYS A 12 -12.00 0.34 5.42
CA LYS A 12 -13.31 -0.27 5.65
C LYS A 12 -14.46 0.76 5.74
N SER A 13 -14.17 1.97 6.21
CA SER A 13 -15.12 3.09 6.25
C SER A 13 -15.45 3.70 4.87
N GLY A 14 -14.91 3.16 3.77
CA GLY A 14 -15.11 3.68 2.42
C GLY A 14 -14.17 4.82 2.02
N VAL A 15 -13.43 5.39 2.98
CA VAL A 15 -12.48 6.50 2.77
C VAL A 15 -11.22 6.01 2.06
N VAL A 16 -10.83 6.72 0.99
CA VAL A 16 -9.56 6.48 0.30
C VAL A 16 -8.44 7.21 1.02
N LYS A 17 -7.39 6.47 1.40
CA LYS A 17 -6.19 6.97 2.05
C LYS A 17 -4.96 6.59 1.24
N LYS A 18 -3.85 7.29 1.48
CA LYS A 18 -2.55 6.99 0.89
C LYS A 18 -1.50 6.80 1.98
N VAL A 19 -0.64 5.80 1.84
CA VAL A 19 0.44 5.51 2.79
C VAL A 19 1.74 5.19 2.03
N PRO A 20 2.88 5.77 2.43
CA PRO A 20 4.18 5.38 1.90
C PRO A 20 4.65 4.08 2.57
N VAL A 21 5.19 3.16 1.79
CA VAL A 21 5.77 1.88 2.21
C VAL A 21 7.12 1.71 1.54
N MET A 22 8.14 1.36 2.32
CA MET A 22 9.45 0.99 1.76
C MET A 22 9.46 -0.51 1.46
N ALA A 23 9.75 -0.87 0.22
CA ALA A 23 9.78 -2.27 -0.20
C ALA A 23 10.75 -2.47 -1.36
N SER A 24 11.23 -3.70 -1.54
CA SER A 24 12.14 -4.02 -2.64
C SER A 24 11.48 -4.00 -4.02
N HIS A 25 10.16 -4.15 -4.09
CA HIS A 25 9.37 -4.11 -5.32
C HIS A 25 7.89 -3.91 -5.01
N ARG A 26 7.09 -3.61 -6.04
CA ARG A 26 5.65 -3.29 -5.93
C ARG A 26 4.82 -4.36 -5.23
N GLU A 27 5.04 -5.64 -5.52
CA GLU A 27 4.26 -6.74 -4.91
C GLU A 27 4.54 -6.83 -3.42
N LYS A 28 5.82 -6.74 -3.02
CA LYS A 28 6.20 -6.70 -1.60
C LYS A 28 5.56 -5.53 -0.85
N ALA A 29 5.48 -4.35 -1.47
CA ALA A 29 4.81 -3.19 -0.88
C ALA A 29 3.32 -3.48 -0.61
N ARG A 30 2.64 -4.18 -1.53
CA ARG A 30 1.24 -4.58 -1.36
C ARG A 30 1.07 -5.58 -0.23
N GLU A 31 1.90 -6.62 -0.20
CA GLU A 31 1.87 -7.63 0.86
C GLU A 31 2.08 -7.01 2.24
N ASP A 32 3.08 -6.15 2.38
CA ASP A 32 3.41 -5.52 3.66
C ASP A 32 2.27 -4.62 4.16
N HIS A 33 1.63 -3.89 3.23
CA HIS A 33 0.44 -3.10 3.55
C HIS A 33 -0.74 -3.98 3.96
N LEU A 34 -1.04 -5.05 3.22
CA LEU A 34 -2.15 -5.96 3.51
C LEU A 34 -1.94 -6.76 4.79
N LYS A 35 -0.69 -7.10 5.16
CA LYS A 35 -0.37 -7.71 6.46
C LYS A 35 -0.78 -6.82 7.62
N ASN A 36 -0.48 -5.52 7.52
CA ASN A 36 -0.83 -4.54 8.54
C ASN A 36 -2.30 -4.11 8.47
N ASN A 37 -2.92 -4.16 7.29
CA ASN A 37 -4.28 -3.70 7.03
C ASN A 37 -5.05 -4.72 6.16
N PRO A 38 -5.39 -5.91 6.69
CA PRO A 38 -5.96 -7.01 5.90
C PRO A 38 -7.35 -6.69 5.34
N GLN A 39 -8.08 -5.75 5.96
CA GLN A 39 -9.41 -5.32 5.51
C GLN A 39 -9.38 -4.18 4.49
N SER A 40 -8.19 -3.67 4.15
CA SER A 40 -8.06 -2.55 3.21
C SER A 40 -8.02 -3.03 1.77
N LYS A 41 -8.76 -2.35 0.89
CA LYS A 41 -8.75 -2.63 -0.55
C LYS A 41 -7.72 -1.74 -1.22
N ILE A 42 -6.61 -2.31 -1.70
CA ILE A 42 -5.61 -1.55 -2.46
C ILE A 42 -6.20 -1.13 -3.81
N MET A 43 -6.23 0.18 -4.07
CA MET A 43 -6.71 0.76 -5.32
C MET A 43 -5.57 0.99 -6.32
N HIS A 44 -4.47 1.58 -5.86
CA HIS A 44 -3.34 1.92 -6.73
C HIS A 44 -2.03 1.88 -5.95
N VAL A 45 -0.93 1.57 -6.62
CA VAL A 45 0.41 1.59 -6.03
C VAL A 45 1.32 2.31 -7.02
N ARG A 46 1.95 3.38 -6.55
CA ARG A 46 2.83 4.24 -7.33
C ARG A 46 4.24 4.19 -6.75
N LEU A 47 5.26 4.09 -7.59
CA LEU A 47 6.66 4.25 -7.20
C LEU A 47 6.97 5.74 -7.00
N LEU A 48 7.69 6.09 -5.92
CA LEU A 48 8.15 7.44 -5.59
C LEU A 48 9.66 7.58 -5.75
#